data_AF-A0A954F5H9-F1
#
_entry.id   AF-A0A954F5H9-F1
#
_cell.length_a   1.000
_cell.length_b   1.000
_cell.length_c   1.000
_cell.angle_alpha   90.00
_cell.angle_beta   90.00
_cell.angle_gamma   90.00
#
_symmetry.space_group_name_H-M   'P 1'
#
loop_
_entity.id
_entity.type
_entity.pdbx_description
1 polymer ?
#
loop_
_entity_poly.entity_id
_entity_poly.type
_entity_poly.pdbx_seq_one_letter_code
_entity_poly.pdbx_strand_id
1 'polypeptide(L)'
;MPVDLAQVESLVASLLRSADPDTALAHAKSDPDLTPELRAILDHVQPDGLTIASLLVARLRFERLMQGSAVAIQWFESDPADFAAAFKRYHTTTASEFLMPTEEAVTFEAWVRRDRRV
;
A
#
# COMPACT_ATOMS: atom_id res chain seq x y z
N MET A 1 -26.08 -12.28 -2.53
CA MET A 1 -25.27 -13.00 -3.56
C MET A 1 -24.06 -13.63 -2.87
N PRO A 2 -23.37 -14.64 -3.43
CA PRO A 2 -22.06 -15.01 -2.88
C PRO A 2 -21.13 -13.80 -2.96
N VAL A 3 -20.37 -13.57 -1.89
CA VAL A 3 -19.36 -12.50 -1.83
C VAL A 3 -18.31 -12.76 -2.91
N ASP A 4 -18.03 -11.77 -3.75
CA ASP A 4 -16.87 -11.83 -4.64
C ASP A 4 -15.60 -11.60 -3.83
N LEU A 5 -14.84 -12.69 -3.61
CA LEU A 5 -13.60 -12.65 -2.84
C LEU A 5 -12.56 -11.73 -3.46
N ALA A 6 -12.50 -11.65 -4.79
CA ALA A 6 -11.54 -10.77 -5.46
C ALA A 6 -11.85 -9.29 -5.18
N GLN A 7 -13.14 -8.96 -5.10
CA GLN A 7 -13.58 -7.61 -4.74
C GLN A 7 -13.24 -7.27 -3.29
N VAL A 8 -13.42 -8.23 -2.36
CA VAL A 8 -13.01 -8.06 -0.95
C VAL A 8 -11.50 -7.85 -0.84
N GLU A 9 -10.70 -8.71 -1.48
CA GLU A 9 -9.25 -8.65 -1.43
C GLU A 9 -8.73 -7.32 -1.99
N SER A 10 -9.24 -6.88 -3.14
CA SER A 10 -8.87 -5.61 -3.75
C SER A 10 -9.20 -4.41 -2.83
N LEU A 11 -10.38 -4.42 -2.22
CA LEU A 11 -10.80 -3.38 -1.28
C LEU A 11 -9.89 -3.34 -0.05
N VAL A 12 -9.66 -4.48 0.61
CA VAL A 12 -8.80 -4.56 1.80
C VAL A 12 -7.35 -4.18 1.46
N ALA A 13 -6.83 -4.64 0.33
CA ALA A 13 -5.49 -4.27 -0.14
C ALA A 13 -5.36 -2.77 -0.41
N SER A 14 -6.42 -2.11 -0.88
CA SER A 14 -6.43 -0.65 -1.05
C SER A 14 -6.38 0.08 0.29
N LEU A 15 -7.14 -0.38 1.28
CA LEU A 15 -7.16 0.19 2.64
C LEU A 15 -5.79 0.05 3.33
N LEU A 16 -5.17 -1.12 3.24
CA LEU A 16 -3.86 -1.40 3.83
C LEU A 16 -2.71 -0.57 3.24
N ARG A 17 -2.89 -0.01 2.03
CA ARG A 17 -1.91 0.88 1.39
C ARG A 17 -2.24 2.37 1.54
N SER A 18 -3.37 2.71 2.15
CA SER A 18 -3.74 4.10 2.35
C SER A 18 -2.75 4.80 3.27
N ALA A 19 -2.48 6.09 3.01
CA ALA A 19 -1.73 6.93 3.93
C ALA A 19 -2.47 7.16 5.26
N ASP A 20 -3.80 7.08 5.22
CA ASP A 20 -4.72 7.17 6.35
C ASP A 20 -5.77 6.05 6.21
N PRO A 21 -5.51 4.86 6.78
CA PRO A 21 -6.40 3.71 6.67
C PRO A 21 -7.75 3.92 7.37
N ASP A 22 -7.78 4.69 8.45
CA ASP A 22 -9.00 4.94 9.22
C ASP A 22 -9.97 5.81 8.42
N THR A 23 -9.47 6.92 7.86
CA THR A 23 -10.25 7.78 6.98
C THR A 23 -10.68 7.03 5.70
N ALA A 24 -9.79 6.22 5.13
CA ALA A 24 -10.12 5.39 3.96
C ALA A 24 -11.21 4.35 4.27
N LEU A 25 -11.17 3.71 5.44
CA LEU A 25 -12.20 2.77 5.88
C LEU A 25 -13.55 3.48 6.07
N ALA A 26 -13.56 4.65 6.70
CA ALA A 26 -14.77 5.45 6.86
C ALA A 26 -15.37 5.84 5.49
N HIS A 27 -14.53 6.28 4.55
CA HIS A 27 -14.97 6.59 3.18
C HIS A 27 -15.53 5.37 2.46
N ALA A 28 -14.83 4.23 2.51
CA ALA A 28 -15.28 2.99 1.88
C ALA A 28 -16.64 2.54 2.44
N LYS A 29 -16.84 2.63 3.77
CA LYS A 29 -18.14 2.36 4.40
C LYS A 29 -19.24 3.32 3.97
N SER A 30 -18.90 4.56 3.61
CA SER A 30 -19.89 5.56 3.18
C SER A 30 -20.25 5.49 1.70
N ASP A 31 -19.53 4.71 0.90
CA ASP A 31 -19.73 4.60 -0.55
C ASP A 31 -21.13 4.04 -0.87
N PRO A 32 -21.98 4.77 -1.63
CA PRO A 32 -23.32 4.30 -2.00
C PRO A 32 -23.31 3.09 -2.93
N ASP A 33 -22.24 2.89 -3.70
CA ASP A 33 -22.12 1.79 -4.67
C ASP A 33 -21.59 0.49 -4.02
N LEU A 34 -21.22 0.55 -2.74
CA LEU A 34 -20.76 -0.61 -1.99
C LEU A 34 -21.92 -1.58 -1.72
N THR A 35 -21.76 -2.82 -2.14
CA THR A 35 -22.77 -3.88 -1.93
C THR A 35 -23.05 -4.10 -0.43
N PRO A 36 -24.28 -4.50 -0.06
CA PRO A 36 -24.63 -4.78 1.33
C PRO A 36 -23.69 -5.81 1.98
N GLU A 37 -23.28 -6.82 1.22
CA GLU A 37 -22.38 -7.87 1.72
C GLU A 37 -20.97 -7.34 2.02
N LEU A 38 -20.41 -6.49 1.16
CA LEU A 38 -19.10 -5.86 1.42
C LEU A 38 -19.17 -4.88 2.59
N ARG A 39 -20.26 -4.12 2.70
CA ARG A 39 -20.49 -3.22 3.83
C ARG A 39 -20.48 -3.97 5.16
N ALA A 40 -21.20 -5.10 5.22
CA ALA A 40 -21.21 -5.95 6.41
C ALA A 40 -19.81 -6.48 6.77
N ILE A 41 -18.96 -6.81 5.79
CA ILE A 41 -17.56 -7.20 6.04
C ILE A 41 -16.76 -6.03 6.64
N LEU A 42 -16.86 -4.84 6.04
CA LEU A 42 -16.15 -3.66 6.54
C LEU A 42 -16.60 -3.29 7.96
N ASP A 43 -17.86 -3.50 8.31
CA ASP A 43 -18.38 -3.23 9.66
C ASP A 43 -17.70 -4.05 10.75
N HIS A 44 -17.13 -5.20 10.41
CA HIS A 44 -16.32 -6.01 11.33
C HIS A 44 -14.84 -5.62 11.39
N VAL A 45 -14.36 -4.76 10.48
CA VAL A 45 -12.97 -4.27 10.50
C VAL A 45 -12.78 -3.28 11.63
N GLN A 46 -11.85 -3.61 12.54
CA GLN A 46 -11.44 -2.73 13.64
C GLN A 46 -10.42 -1.70 13.12
N PRO A 47 -10.64 -0.39 13.31
CA PRO A 47 -9.72 0.66 12.83
C PRO A 47 -8.28 0.48 13.32
N ASP A 48 -8.08 0.27 14.62
CA ASP A 48 -6.73 0.07 15.19
C ASP A 48 -6.00 -1.13 14.57
N GLY A 49 -6.73 -2.24 14.36
CA GLY A 49 -6.20 -3.44 13.73
C GLY A 49 -5.80 -3.20 12.28
N LEU A 50 -6.61 -2.45 11.53
CA LEU A 50 -6.31 -2.04 10.16
C LEU A 50 -5.08 -1.13 10.11
N THR A 51 -4.99 -0.16 11.02
CA THR A 51 -3.85 0.75 11.13
C THR A 51 -2.56 -0.03 11.43
N ILE A 52 -2.56 -0.94 12.40
CA ILE A 52 -1.39 -1.80 12.68
C ILE A 52 -1.01 -2.64 11.46
N ALA A 53 -2.00 -3.27 10.81
CA ALA A 53 -1.76 -4.08 9.62
C ALA A 53 -1.16 -3.26 8.47
N SER A 54 -1.64 -2.04 8.23
CA SER A 54 -1.12 -1.13 7.20
C SER A 54 0.36 -0.80 7.44
N LEU A 55 0.74 -0.52 8.70
CA LEU A 55 2.11 -0.20 9.08
C LEU A 55 3.02 -1.42 8.89
N LEU A 56 2.54 -2.63 9.21
CA LEU A 56 3.28 -3.87 8.96
C LEU A 56 3.49 -4.09 7.46
N VAL A 57 2.48 -3.90 6.62
CA VAL A 57 2.61 -4.01 5.15
C VAL A 57 3.61 -2.99 4.61
N ALA A 58 3.52 -1.73 5.05
CA ALA A 58 4.47 -0.68 4.66
C ALA A 58 5.91 -1.05 5.06
N ARG A 59 6.11 -1.55 6.28
CA ARG A 59 7.41 -2.00 6.76
C ARG A 59 7.96 -3.17 5.95
N LEU A 60 7.18 -4.22 5.73
CA LEU A 60 7.61 -5.40 4.95
C LEU A 60 7.98 -5.01 3.52
N ARG A 61 7.22 -4.10 2.92
CA ARG A 61 7.52 -3.58 1.58
C ARG A 61 8.81 -2.77 1.55
N PHE A 62 9.02 -1.92 2.57
CA PHE A 62 10.28 -1.18 2.73
C PHE A 62 11.47 -2.14 2.85
N GLU A 63 11.36 -3.17 3.70
CA GLU A 63 12.41 -4.16 3.90
C GLU A 63 12.75 -4.90 2.60
N ARG A 64 11.73 -5.32 1.83
CA ARG A 64 11.95 -5.92 0.50
C ARG A 64 12.68 -4.98 -0.44
N LEU A 65 12.27 -3.71 -0.49
CA LEU A 65 12.92 -2.73 -1.36
C LEU A 65 14.39 -2.51 -0.97
N MET A 66 14.68 -2.36 0.33
CA MET A 66 16.04 -2.18 0.84
C MET A 66 16.92 -3.42 0.63
N GLN A 67 16.34 -4.62 0.55
CA GLN A 67 17.08 -5.84 0.21
C GLN A 67 17.33 -5.98 -1.30
N GLY A 68 16.46 -5.40 -2.13
CA GLY A 68 16.44 -5.63 -3.57
C GLY A 68 17.06 -4.54 -4.44
N SER A 69 17.08 -3.27 -3.99
CA SER A 69 17.49 -2.13 -4.82
C SER A 69 18.71 -1.40 -4.25
N ALA A 70 19.84 -1.50 -4.95
CA ALA A 70 21.03 -0.70 -4.66
C ALA A 70 20.74 0.81 -4.82
N VAL A 71 19.86 1.19 -5.75
CA VAL A 71 19.45 2.59 -5.95
C VAL A 71 18.69 3.10 -4.72
N ALA A 72 17.76 2.31 -4.18
CA ALA A 72 17.03 2.68 -2.97
C ALA A 72 17.96 2.82 -1.76
N ILE A 73 18.89 1.88 -1.57
CA ILE A 73 19.89 1.93 -0.49
C ILE A 73 20.71 3.22 -0.60
N GLN A 74 21.31 3.48 -1.77
CA GLN A 74 22.16 4.64 -1.98
C GLN A 74 21.39 5.96 -1.76
N TRP A 75 20.15 6.04 -2.24
CA TRP A 75 19.30 7.22 -2.02
C TRP A 75 19.01 7.41 -0.53
N PHE A 76 18.59 6.36 0.18
CA PHE A 76 18.33 6.42 1.61
C PHE A 76 19.55 6.85 2.43
N GLU A 77 20.74 6.35 2.09
CA GLU A 77 21.99 6.74 2.76
C GLU A 77 22.38 8.20 2.50
N SER A 78 22.07 8.73 1.31
CA SER A 78 22.42 10.10 0.91
C SER A 78 21.42 11.14 1.40
N ASP A 79 20.13 10.85 1.29
CA ASP A 79 19.02 11.70 1.74
C ASP A 79 17.83 10.83 2.22
N PRO A 80 17.82 10.44 3.51
CA PRO A 80 16.78 9.57 4.04
C PRO A 80 15.40 10.25 4.09
N ALA A 81 15.34 11.57 4.18
CA ALA A 81 14.09 12.31 4.27
C ALA A 81 13.37 12.33 2.93
N ASP A 82 14.10 12.65 1.85
CA ASP A 82 13.58 12.61 0.49
C ASP A 82 13.20 11.18 0.08
N PHE A 83 14.05 10.19 0.41
CA PHE A 83 13.72 8.78 0.17
C PHE A 83 12.43 8.36 0.89
N ALA A 84 12.28 8.69 2.18
CA ALA A 84 11.08 8.35 2.93
C ALA A 84 9.81 8.98 2.33
N ALA A 85 9.91 10.23 1.85
CA ALA A 85 8.80 10.88 1.15
C ALA A 85 8.47 10.17 -0.17
N ALA A 86 9.48 9.80 -0.96
CA ALA A 86 9.30 9.05 -2.20
C ALA A 86 8.71 7.65 -1.95
N PHE A 87 9.22 6.93 -0.96
CA PHE A 87 8.71 5.61 -0.58
C PHE A 87 7.25 5.66 -0.16
N LYS A 88 6.84 6.66 0.64
CA LYS A 88 5.42 6.85 1.01
C LYS A 88 4.54 7.01 -0.23
N ARG A 89 4.92 7.88 -1.17
CA ARG A 89 4.18 8.06 -2.42
C ARG A 89 4.13 6.77 -3.25
N TYR A 90 5.26 6.07 -3.37
CA TYR A 90 5.32 4.80 -4.07
C TYR A 90 4.38 3.75 -3.45
N HIS A 91 4.43 3.59 -2.13
CA HIS A 91 3.63 2.63 -1.38
C HIS A 91 2.13 2.84 -1.58
N THR A 92 1.68 4.10 -1.51
CA THR A 92 0.25 4.45 -1.62
C THR A 92 -0.26 4.39 -3.06
N THR A 93 0.59 4.69 -4.05
CA THR A 93 0.17 4.77 -5.47
C THR A 93 0.36 3.47 -6.26
N THR A 94 1.23 2.57 -5.81
CA THR A 94 1.55 1.34 -6.54
C THR A 94 1.07 0.12 -5.76
N ALA A 95 0.35 -0.79 -6.40
CA ALA A 95 -0.02 -2.07 -5.77
C ALA A 95 1.23 -2.84 -5.34
N SER A 96 1.11 -3.61 -4.25
CA SER A 96 2.20 -4.48 -3.77
C SER A 96 1.96 -5.89 -4.30
N GLU A 97 2.33 -6.14 -5.55
CA GLU A 97 2.06 -7.41 -6.24
C GLU A 97 3.12 -8.47 -5.98
N PHE A 98 4.30 -8.07 -5.51
CA PHE A 98 5.48 -8.91 -5.47
C PHE A 98 5.89 -9.29 -4.05
N LEU A 99 6.30 -10.54 -3.89
CA LEU A 99 6.81 -11.08 -2.63
C LEU A 99 8.34 -11.10 -2.60
N MET A 100 9.00 -11.00 -3.75
CA MET A 100 10.46 -11.07 -3.84
C MET A 100 11.10 -9.68 -3.82
N PRO A 101 12.25 -9.50 -3.13
CA PRO A 101 13.00 -8.24 -3.12
C PRO A 101 13.34 -7.70 -4.51
N THR A 102 13.78 -8.57 -5.43
CA THR A 102 14.22 -8.17 -6.78
C THR A 102 13.08 -7.62 -7.64
N GLU A 103 11.88 -8.17 -7.50
CA GLU A 103 10.69 -7.73 -8.26
C GLU A 103 10.15 -6.38 -7.74
N GLU A 104 10.16 -6.19 -6.42
CA GLU A 104 9.82 -4.92 -5.79
C GLU A 104 10.79 -3.81 -6.24
N ALA A 105 12.09 -4.12 -6.28
CA ALA A 105 13.13 -3.20 -6.76
C ALA A 105 12.91 -2.75 -8.20
N VAL A 106 12.64 -3.68 -9.13
CA VAL A 106 12.37 -3.36 -10.54
C VAL A 106 11.16 -2.43 -10.66
N THR A 107 10.10 -2.72 -9.90
CA THR A 107 8.88 -1.91 -9.90
C THR A 107 9.12 -0.51 -9.35
N PHE A 108 9.83 -0.39 -8.23
CA PHE A 108 10.19 0.90 -7.64
C PHE A 108 11.04 1.74 -8.59
N GLU A 109 12.08 1.16 -9.21
CA GLU A 109 12.95 1.90 -10.13
C GLU A 109 12.22 2.32 -11.41
N ALA A 110 11.27 1.50 -11.89
CA ALA A 110 10.38 1.90 -12.97
C ALA A 110 9.46 3.07 -12.55
N TRP A 111 8.93 3.06 -11.33
CA TRP A 111 8.13 4.14 -10.77
C TRP A 111 8.94 5.45 -10.64
N VAL A 112 10.16 5.40 -10.08
CA VAL A 112 11.04 6.57 -9.94
C VAL A 112 11.35 7.20 -11.30
N ARG A 113 11.65 6.38 -12.32
CA ARG A 113 11.91 6.88 -13.69
C ARG A 113 10.70 7.56 -14.34
N ARG A 114 9.48 7.23 -13.91
CA ARG A 114 8.25 7.88 -14.39
C ARG A 114 7.96 9.15 -13.60
N ASP A 115 8.07 9.10 -12.26
CA ASP A 115 7.79 10.23 -11.35
C ASP A 115 8.75 11.40 -11.60
N ARG A 116 10.04 11.12 -11.87
CA ARG A 116 11.07 12.14 -12.15
C ARG A 116 11.10 12.68 -13.59
N ARG A 117 10.09 12.36 -14.42
CA ARG A 117 9.93 12.95 -15.77
C ARG A 117 9.00 14.18 -15.79
N VAL A 118 8.63 14.68 -14.61
CA VAL A 118 7.93 15.95 -14.39
C VAL A 118 8.91 16.91 -13.70
#